data_AF-A0A3G1B1Z3-F1
#
_entry.id   AF-A0A3G1B1Z3-F1
#
_cell.length_a   1.000
_cell.length_b   1.000
_cell.length_c   1.000
_cell.angle_alpha   90.00
_cell.angle_beta   90.00
_cell.angle_gamma   90.00
#
_symmetry.space_group_name_H-M   'P 1'
#
loop_
_entity.id
_entity.type
_entity.pdbx_description
1 polymer ?
#
loop_
_entity_poly.entity_id
_entity_poly.type
_entity_poly.pdbx_seq_one_letter_code
_entity_poly.pdbx_strand_id
1 'polypeptide(L)' 'MRIHFLLLAVLFVVLQAVAGESYFSSPVHSCRRQKGVCLFGRCRRPYYRVGSCGGSSSCCVRYVEVQGIPIAMADS' A
#
# COMPACT_ATOMS: atom_id res chain seq x y z
N MET A 1 -20.52 -39.87 -8.03
CA MET A 1 -19.42 -39.67 -7.05
C MET A 1 -18.21 -39.01 -7.72
N ARG A 2 -18.31 -37.73 -8.12
CA ARG A 2 -17.19 -36.97 -8.74
C ARG A 2 -17.46 -35.46 -8.81
N ILE A 3 -18.74 -35.06 -8.73
CA ILE A 3 -19.16 -33.67 -8.90
C ILE A 3 -18.76 -32.75 -7.73
N HIS A 4 -18.69 -33.26 -6.49
CA HIS A 4 -18.24 -32.47 -5.35
C HIS A 4 -16.76 -32.08 -5.46
N PHE A 5 -15.93 -32.98 -6.01
CA PHE A 5 -14.51 -32.68 -6.27
C PHE A 5 -14.34 -31.60 -7.35
N LEU A 6 -15.17 -31.65 -8.40
CA LEU A 6 -15.17 -30.62 -9.44
C LEU A 6 -15.58 -29.25 -8.88
N LEU A 7 -16.62 -29.21 -8.03
CA LEU A 7 -17.05 -27.97 -7.38
C LEU A 7 -15.96 -27.37 -6.50
N LEU A 8 -15.30 -28.20 -5.68
CA LEU A 8 -14.19 -27.78 -4.82
C LEU A 8 -13.00 -27.26 -5.62
N ALA A 9 -12.65 -27.91 -6.74
CA ALA A 9 -11.58 -27.46 -7.61
C ALA A 9 -11.87 -26.09 -8.21
N VAL A 10 -13.09 -25.87 -8.72
CA VAL A 10 -13.51 -24.57 -9.28
C VAL A 10 -13.49 -23.48 -8.20
N LEU A 11 -14.01 -23.78 -7.00
CA LEU A 11 -14.00 -22.85 -5.88
C LEU A 11 -12.57 -22.42 -5.51
N PHE A 12 -11.63 -23.37 -5.47
CA PHE A 12 -10.23 -23.09 -5.14
C PHE A 12 -9.54 -22.23 -6.21
N VAL A 13 -9.85 -22.45 -7.48
CA VAL A 13 -9.34 -21.61 -8.59
C VAL A 13 -9.86 -20.17 -8.48
N VAL A 14 -11.15 -19.98 -8.19
CA VAL A 14 -11.74 -18.64 -8.03
C VAL A 14 -11.15 -17.91 -6.81
N LEU A 15 -10.97 -18.61 -5.68
CA LEU A 15 -10.38 -18.02 -4.48
C LEU A 15 -8.92 -17.57 -4.68
N GLN A 16 -8.13 -18.35 -5.43
CA GLN A 16 -6.75 -17.96 -5.76
C GLN A 16 -6.70 -16.76 -6.73
N ALA A 17 -7.65 -16.66 -7.67
CA ALA A 17 -7.75 -15.51 -8.56
C ALA A 17 -8.04 -14.20 -7.81
N VAL A 18 -8.84 -14.25 -6.74
CA VAL A 18 -9.11 -13.09 -5.87
C VAL A 18 -7.92 -12.72 -5.00
N ALA A 19 -7.16 -13.70 -4.51
CA ALA A 19 -6.00 -13.44 -3.65
C ALA A 19 -4.86 -12.72 -4.39
N GLY A 20 -4.73 -12.93 -5.71
CA GLY A 20 -3.68 -12.33 -6.54
C GLY A 20 -3.77 -10.80 -6.71
N GLU A 21 -4.96 -10.21 -6.59
CA GLU A 21 -5.18 -8.76 -6.78
C GLU A 21 -4.66 -7.90 -5.61
N SER A 22 -4.50 -8.49 -4.43
CA SER A 22 -4.14 -7.72 -3.22
C SER A 22 -2.65 -7.40 -3.08
N TYR A 23 -1.77 -8.12 -3.80
CA TYR A 23 -0.32 -7.99 -3.67
C TYR A 23 0.34 -6.96 -4.61
N PHE A 24 -0.37 -6.51 -5.64
CA PHE A 24 0.11 -5.46 -6.56
C PHE A 24 -0.34 -4.06 -6.14
N SER A 25 -0.52 -3.81 -4.83
CA SER A 25 -0.59 -2.44 -4.36
C SER A 25 0.78 -1.82 -4.57
N SER A 26 0.94 -1.17 -5.74
CA SER A 26 2.18 -0.51 -6.13
C SER A 26 2.63 0.32 -4.92
N PRO A 27 3.89 0.19 -4.49
CA PRO A 27 4.38 0.89 -3.30
C PRO A 27 4.19 2.43 -3.39
N VAL A 28 4.04 2.94 -4.62
CA VAL A 28 3.61 4.32 -4.91
C VAL A 28 2.15 4.58 -4.51
N HIS A 29 1.24 3.68 -4.90
CA HIS A 29 -0.19 3.79 -4.58
C HIS A 29 -0.46 3.65 -3.08
N SER A 30 0.26 2.76 -2.39
CA SER A 30 0.13 2.63 -0.93
C SER A 30 0.68 3.87 -0.20
N CYS A 31 1.80 4.44 -0.65
CA CYS A 31 2.32 5.70 -0.14
C CYS A 31 1.35 6.87 -0.34
N ARG A 32 0.78 6.98 -1.56
CA ARG A 32 -0.21 8.02 -1.88
C ARG A 32 -1.50 7.87 -1.07
N ARG A 33 -1.96 6.65 -0.80
CA ARG A 33 -3.11 6.39 0.11
C ARG A 33 -2.85 6.86 1.53
N GLN A 34 -1.60 6.77 2.00
CA GLN A 34 -1.18 7.30 3.30
C GLN A 34 -0.91 8.81 3.28
N LYS A 35 -1.33 9.53 2.22
CA LYS A 35 -1.05 10.96 2.01
C LYS A 35 0.46 11.26 2.02
N GLY A 36 1.28 10.27 1.65
CA GLY A 36 2.72 10.41 1.52
C GLY A 36 3.14 10.74 0.10
N VAL A 37 4.38 11.23 -0.01
CA VAL A 37 5.06 11.53 -1.27
C VAL A 37 6.26 10.62 -1.45
N CYS A 38 6.47 10.16 -2.69
CA CYS A 38 7.63 9.37 -3.05
C CYS A 38 8.78 10.31 -3.41
N LEU A 39 9.79 10.40 -2.55
CA LEU A 39 11.00 11.17 -2.83
C LEU A 39 12.16 10.24 -3.12
N PHE A 40 12.98 10.60 -4.10
CA PHE A 40 14.25 9.93 -4.32
C PHE A 40 15.23 10.25 -3.18
N GLY A 41 15.80 9.20 -2.56
CA GLY A 41 16.77 9.35 -1.47
C GLY A 41 16.15 9.46 -0.08
N ARG A 42 16.72 10.35 0.77
CA ARG A 42 16.30 10.54 2.16
C ARG A 42 15.20 11.60 2.27
N CYS A 43 14.20 11.35 3.11
CA CYS A 43 13.19 12.34 3.45
C CYS A 43 13.84 13.54 4.15
N ARG A 44 13.58 14.76 3.66
CA ARG A 44 13.94 16.00 4.37
C ARG A 44 12.94 16.24 5.50
N ARG A 45 13.40 16.77 6.63
CA ARG A 45 12.47 17.23 7.68
C ARG A 45 11.61 18.37 7.13
N PRO A 46 10.30 18.42 7.44
CA PRO A 46 9.56 17.66 8.47
C PRO A 46 8.95 16.32 8.01
N TYR A 47 9.37 15.76 6.88
CA TYR A 47 8.84 14.48 6.39
C TYR A 47 9.59 13.31 7.02
N TYR A 48 8.82 12.30 7.42
CA TYR A 48 9.31 11.06 8.02
C TYR A 48 9.22 9.91 7.01
N ARG A 49 10.23 9.05 7.00
CA ARG A 49 10.26 7.87 6.13
C ARG A 49 9.36 6.80 6.71
N VAL A 50 8.30 6.44 5.99
CA VAL A 50 7.32 5.42 6.41
C VAL A 50 7.49 4.12 5.62
N GLY A 51 8.08 4.20 4.42
CA GLY A 51 8.32 3.05 3.57
C GLY A 51 9.20 3.35 2.37
N SER A 52 9.16 2.47 1.37
CA SER A 52 9.81 2.63 0.07
C SER A 52 8.74 2.66 -1.02
N CYS A 53 8.88 3.55 -2.01
CA CYS A 53 8.02 3.60 -3.18
C CYS A 53 8.54 2.73 -4.34
N GLY A 54 9.62 1.98 -4.12
CA GLY A 54 10.29 1.14 -5.13
C GLY A 54 11.66 1.71 -5.54
N GLY A 55 12.61 0.81 -5.84
CA GLY A 55 13.99 1.19 -6.17
C GLY A 55 14.64 2.00 -5.04
N SER A 56 15.17 3.19 -5.38
CA SER A 56 15.81 4.14 -4.45
C SER A 56 14.88 5.27 -3.98
N SER A 57 13.57 5.16 -4.23
CA SER A 57 12.59 6.11 -3.76
C SER A 57 12.02 5.72 -2.39
N SER A 58 11.98 6.67 -1.46
CA SER A 58 11.42 6.52 -0.13
C SER A 58 10.03 7.15 -0.07
N CYS A 59 9.10 6.49 0.62
CA CYS A 59 7.81 7.08 0.98
C CYS A 59 8.00 8.00 2.19
N CYS A 60 7.70 9.28 2.01
CA CYS A 60 7.87 10.34 2.98
C CYS A 60 6.51 10.95 3.34
N VAL A 61 6.15 10.95 4.62
CA VAL A 61 4.88 11.51 5.11
C VAL A 61 5.17 12.65 6.08
N ARG A 62 4.40 13.73 5.98
CA ARG A 62 4.42 14.82 6.95
C ARG A 62 3.23 14.65 7.88
N TYR A 63 3.49 14.56 9.18
CA TYR A 63 2.44 14.60 10.19
C TYR A 63 2.31 16.03 10.72
N VAL A 64 1.09 16.48 10.92
CA VAL A 64 0.79 17.72 11.63
C VAL A 64 -0.20 17.41 12.73
N GLU A 65 0.06 17.97 13.90
CA GLU A 65 -0.85 17.89 15.04
C GLU A 65 -1.99 18.89 14.83
N VAL A 66 -3.21 18.38 14.67
CA VAL A 66 -4.43 19.20 14.70
C VAL A 66 -5.24 18.74 15.89
N GLN A 67 -5.37 19.62 16.89
CA GLN A 67 -6.19 19.36 18.09
C GLN A 67 -5.77 18.07 18.85
N GLY A 68 -4.46 17.78 18.88
CA GLY A 68 -3.90 16.60 19.55
C GLY A 68 -3.94 15.31 18.73
N ILE A 69 -4.27 15.39 17.44
CA ILE A 69 -4.35 14.24 16.53
C ILE A 69 -3.28 14.39 15.43
N PRO A 70 -2.38 13.40 15.26
CA PRO A 70 -1.40 13.43 14.17
C PRO A 70 -2.09 13.10 12.84
N ILE A 71 -2.27 14.11 11.99
CA ILE A 71 -2.81 13.94 10.64
C ILE A 71 -1.70 13.90 9.59
N ALA A 72 -1.73 12.90 8.72
CA ALA A 72 -0.88 12.88 7.54
C ALA A 72 -1.34 13.96 6.55
N MET A 73 -0.42 14.85 6.15
CA MET A 73 -0.63 15.88 5.13
C MET A 73 -0.13 15.40 3.78
N ALA A 74 -0.99 15.49 2.77
CA ALA A 74 -0.63 15.26 1.38
C ALA A 74 0.03 16.51 0.80
N ASP A 75 1.14 16.35 0.09
CA ASP A 75 1.65 17.37 -0.83
C ASP A 75 0.90 17.23 -2.16
N SER A 76 0.33 18.33 -2.65
CA SER A 76 -0.46 18.41 -3.89
C SER A 76 0.41 18.39 -5.14
#